data_AF-A0AA50CSQ0-F1
#
_entry.id   AF-A0AA50CSQ0-F1
#
_cell.length_a   1.000
_cell.length_b   1.000
_cell.length_c   1.000
_cell.angle_alpha   90.00
_cell.angle_beta   90.00
_cell.angle_gamma   90.00
#
_symmetry.space_group_name_H-M   'P 1'
#
loop_
_entity.id
_entity.type
_entity.pdbx_description
1 polymer ?
#
loop_
_entity_poly.entity_id
_entity_poly.type
_entity_poly.pdbx_seq_one_letter_code
_entity_poly.pdbx_strand_id
1 'polypeptide(L)'
;MTNQRIPLDLSGFDPQPKSLSKETKEEIAEQAAISGFTTRHADRKAEASKPAPKQAARPLAPPIAADAQEPMRRGRKRSTNRNVPFAVKLKLETNNAIYRLAEDLDCTAIAEVIELALGALEQEIADGTNPRERATRQAAAVQ
;
A
#
# COMPACT_ATOMS: atom_id res chain seq x y z
N MET A 1 -16.06 40.40 3.55
CA MET A 1 -15.85 39.33 2.54
C MET A 1 -17.01 38.35 2.67
N THR A 2 -18.05 38.48 1.86
CA THR A 2 -19.23 37.61 1.92
C THR A 2 -18.88 36.24 1.35
N ASN A 3 -18.92 35.20 2.19
CA ASN A 3 -18.74 33.79 1.82
C ASN A 3 -19.94 33.28 1.02
N GLN A 4 -20.12 33.77 -0.20
CA GLN A 4 -21.11 33.21 -1.13
C GLN A 4 -20.44 32.07 -1.89
N ARG A 5 -20.79 30.83 -1.54
CA ARG A 5 -20.41 29.64 -2.31
C ARG A 5 -21.14 29.69 -3.64
N ILE A 6 -20.40 29.80 -4.74
CA ILE A 6 -20.95 29.75 -6.09
C ILE A 6 -21.52 28.34 -6.29
N PRO A 7 -22.82 28.18 -6.55
CA PRO A 7 -23.39 26.88 -6.87
C PRO A 7 -22.87 26.45 -8.24
N LEU A 8 -22.03 25.42 -8.27
CA LEU A 8 -21.59 24.77 -9.50
C LEU A 8 -22.72 23.87 -10.00
N ASP A 9 -23.36 24.28 -11.09
CA ASP A 9 -24.33 23.45 -11.81
C ASP A 9 -23.59 22.46 -12.71
N LEU A 10 -23.69 21.17 -12.38
CA LEU A 10 -23.07 20.06 -13.10
C LEU A 10 -24.09 19.28 -13.95
N SER A 11 -25.33 19.78 -14.08
CA SER A 11 -26.42 19.10 -14.79
C SER A 11 -26.17 18.87 -16.29
N GLY A 12 -25.20 19.58 -16.88
CA GLY A 12 -24.77 19.38 -18.27
C GLY A 12 -23.46 18.59 -18.45
N PHE A 13 -22.83 18.13 -17.36
CA PHE A 13 -21.54 17.45 -17.41
C PHE A 13 -21.72 15.92 -17.46
N ASP A 14 -22.17 15.41 -18.61
CA ASP A 14 -22.22 13.98 -18.93
C ASP A 14 -21.22 13.65 -20.05
N PRO A 15 -19.92 13.57 -19.75
CA PRO A 15 -18.92 13.19 -20.74
C PRO A 15 -19.17 11.74 -21.17
N GLN A 16 -19.68 11.55 -22.39
CA GLN A 16 -19.80 10.22 -22.95
C GLN A 16 -18.41 9.65 -23.25
N PRO A 17 -18.10 8.43 -22.79
CA PRO A 17 -16.84 7.80 -23.12
C PRO A 17 -16.79 7.56 -24.63
N LYS A 18 -15.91 8.27 -25.33
CA LYS A 18 -15.62 8.00 -26.74
C LYS A 18 -14.96 6.62 -26.81
N SER A 19 -15.74 5.60 -27.14
CA SER A 19 -15.21 4.27 -27.41
C SER A 19 -14.50 4.31 -28.75
N LEU A 20 -13.21 3.99 -28.75
CA LEU A 20 -12.44 3.82 -29.98
C LEU A 20 -12.94 2.58 -30.74
N SER A 21 -12.93 2.66 -32.07
CA SER A 21 -13.24 1.54 -32.96
C SER A 21 -12.23 0.39 -32.76
N LYS A 22 -12.53 -0.81 -33.28
CA LYS A 22 -11.61 -1.96 -33.17
C LYS A 22 -10.33 -1.73 -33.97
N GLU A 23 -10.47 -1.21 -35.18
CA GLU A 23 -9.36 -0.89 -36.10
C GLU A 23 -8.36 0.08 -35.46
N THR A 24 -8.84 1.16 -34.86
CA THR A 24 -7.95 2.13 -34.19
C THR A 24 -7.24 1.54 -32.97
N LYS A 25 -7.83 0.56 -32.28
CA LYS A 25 -7.15 -0.14 -31.17
C LYS A 25 -6.05 -1.07 -31.66
N GLU A 26 -6.25 -1.70 -32.81
CA GLU A 26 -5.26 -2.56 -33.46
C GLU A 26 -4.07 -1.75 -33.95
N GLU A 27 -4.31 -0.61 -34.62
CA GLU A 27 -3.24 0.33 -35.04
C GLU A 27 -2.40 0.83 -33.85
N ILE A 28 -3.05 1.19 -32.74
CA ILE A 28 -2.36 1.63 -31.52
C ILE A 28 -1.52 0.48 -30.93
N ALA A 29 -2.00 -0.77 -31.01
CA ALA A 29 -1.25 -1.92 -30.53
C ALA A 29 0.00 -2.19 -31.39
N GLU A 30 -0.10 -2.07 -32.71
CA GLU A 30 1.03 -2.21 -33.63
C GLU A 30 2.10 -1.13 -33.40
N GLN A 31 1.69 0.13 -33.29
CA GLN A 31 2.62 1.24 -33.01
C GLN A 31 3.30 1.10 -31.64
N ALA A 32 2.56 0.63 -30.63
CA ALA A 32 3.14 0.37 -29.31
C ALA A 32 4.17 -0.76 -29.35
N ALA A 33 3.90 -1.83 -30.09
CA ALA A 33 4.86 -2.93 -30.26
C ALA A 33 6.16 -2.47 -30.95
N ILE A 34 6.05 -1.62 -31.98
CA ILE A 34 7.21 -1.06 -32.70
C ILE A 34 8.03 -0.13 -31.77
N SER A 35 7.36 0.66 -30.93
CA SER A 35 8.00 1.60 -30.01
C SER A 35 8.51 0.96 -28.70
N GLY A 36 8.32 -0.35 -28.53
CA GLY A 36 8.76 -1.08 -27.34
C GLY A 36 7.88 -0.87 -26.09
N PHE A 37 6.69 -0.30 -26.24
CA PHE A 37 5.72 -0.11 -25.15
C PHE A 37 4.66 -1.22 -25.17
N THR A 38 4.30 -1.73 -23.99
CA THR A 38 3.22 -2.73 -23.86
C THR A 38 1.88 -2.03 -23.61
N THR A 39 0.93 -2.21 -24.52
CA THR A 39 -0.44 -1.72 -24.32
C THR A 39 -1.24 -2.73 -23.52
N ARG A 40 -2.08 -2.23 -22.60
CA ARG A 40 -2.99 -3.03 -21.76
C ARG A 40 -4.04 -3.81 -22.58
N HIS A 41 -4.16 -3.51 -23.87
CA HIS A 41 -5.12 -4.06 -24.82
C HIS A 41 -4.48 -4.99 -25.86
N ALA A 42 -3.15 -5.19 -25.84
CA ALA A 42 -2.52 -6.19 -26.69
C ALA A 42 -3.14 -7.56 -26.38
N ASP A 43 -3.67 -8.20 -27.42
CA ASP A 43 -4.45 -9.41 -27.31
C ASP A 43 -3.75 -10.46 -26.45
N ARG A 44 -4.44 -10.86 -25.39
CA ARG A 44 -4.16 -12.00 -24.50
C ARG A 44 -4.20 -13.36 -25.22
N LYS A 45 -3.87 -13.44 -26.52
CA LYS A 45 -3.82 -14.70 -27.26
C LYS A 45 -2.47 -15.40 -27.19
N ALA A 46 -1.42 -14.76 -26.68
CA ALA A 46 -0.11 -15.39 -26.49
C ALA A 46 0.12 -16.05 -25.11
N GLU A 47 -0.80 -15.93 -24.15
CA GLU A 47 -0.68 -16.59 -22.83
C GLU A 47 -1.70 -17.74 -22.61
N ALA A 48 -2.28 -18.28 -23.67
CA ALA A 48 -3.24 -19.39 -23.61
C ALA A 48 -2.59 -20.77 -23.39
N SER A 49 -1.50 -20.86 -22.62
CA SER A 49 -0.86 -22.14 -22.27
C SER A 49 -0.41 -22.25 -20.81
N LYS A 50 -0.95 -21.42 -19.90
CA LYS A 50 -0.83 -21.66 -18.46
C LYS A 50 -2.13 -22.26 -17.92
N PRO A 51 -2.11 -23.44 -17.28
CA PRO A 51 -3.31 -24.00 -16.68
C PRO A 51 -3.82 -23.02 -15.61
N ALA A 52 -5.08 -22.62 -15.74
CA ALA A 52 -5.74 -21.80 -14.73
C ALA A 52 -5.68 -22.52 -13.38
N PRO A 53 -5.27 -21.85 -12.28
CA PRO A 53 -5.43 -22.44 -10.96
C PRO A 53 -6.93 -22.61 -10.72
N LYS A 54 -7.36 -23.85 -10.47
CA LYS A 54 -8.72 -24.17 -10.02
C LYS A 54 -9.03 -23.25 -8.84
N GLN A 55 -9.95 -22.31 -9.03
CA GLN A 55 -10.52 -21.56 -7.92
C GLN A 55 -11.27 -22.55 -7.04
N ALA A 56 -10.62 -23.01 -5.99
CA ALA A 56 -11.32 -23.61 -4.87
C ALA A 56 -12.33 -22.57 -4.37
N ALA A 57 -13.61 -22.95 -4.34
CA ALA A 57 -14.67 -22.12 -3.79
C ALA A 57 -14.23 -21.64 -2.40
N ARG A 58 -14.13 -20.32 -2.23
CA ARG A 58 -13.82 -19.73 -0.92
C ARG A 58 -14.91 -20.18 0.06
N PRO A 59 -14.57 -20.81 1.19
CA PRO A 59 -15.56 -20.97 2.26
C PRO A 59 -16.03 -19.57 2.69
N LEU A 60 -17.34 -19.41 2.86
CA LEU A 60 -17.94 -18.21 3.42
C LEU A 60 -17.22 -17.87 4.72
N ALA A 61 -16.62 -16.66 4.76
CA ALA A 61 -15.94 -16.18 5.95
C ALA A 61 -16.93 -16.17 7.13
N PRO A 62 -16.52 -16.59 8.34
CA PRO A 62 -17.34 -16.46 9.53
C PRO A 62 -17.65 -14.97 9.80
N PRO A 63 -18.80 -14.66 10.43
CA PRO A 63 -19.18 -13.29 10.72
C PRO A 63 -18.09 -12.59 11.53
N ILE A 64 -17.65 -11.43 11.03
CA ILE A 64 -16.64 -10.58 11.63
C ILE A 64 -17.14 -10.20 13.03
N ALA A 65 -16.42 -10.65 14.06
CA ALA A 65 -16.68 -10.23 15.43
C ALA A 65 -16.52 -8.70 15.52
N ALA A 66 -17.47 -8.03 16.18
CA ALA A 66 -17.58 -6.57 16.25
C ALA A 66 -16.40 -5.85 16.93
N ASP A 67 -15.43 -6.59 17.49
CA ASP A 67 -14.22 -6.06 18.14
C ASP A 67 -12.93 -6.25 17.31
N ALA A 68 -13.05 -6.60 16.03
CA ALA A 68 -11.89 -6.68 15.14
C ALA A 68 -11.34 -5.26 14.89
N GLN A 69 -10.34 -4.84 15.68
CA GLN A 69 -9.58 -3.62 15.44
C GLN A 69 -9.13 -3.57 13.97
N GLU A 70 -9.71 -2.64 13.21
CA GLU A 70 -9.35 -2.46 11.80
C GLU A 70 -7.89 -2.02 11.66
N PRO A 71 -7.17 -2.51 10.64
CA PRO A 71 -5.80 -2.09 10.41
C PRO A 71 -5.78 -0.61 9.98
N MET A 72 -5.17 0.23 10.83
CA MET A 72 -5.05 1.69 10.65
C MET A 72 -4.08 2.05 9.51
N ARG A 73 -4.43 1.75 8.25
CA ARG A 73 -3.56 2.04 7.11
C ARG A 73 -3.76 3.48 6.64
N ARG A 74 -2.95 4.40 7.14
CA ARG A 74 -2.81 5.75 6.58
C ARG A 74 -1.32 6.05 6.38
N GLY A 75 -0.87 6.10 5.12
CA GLY A 75 0.50 6.44 4.78
C GLY A 75 0.53 7.50 3.69
N ARG A 76 1.02 8.70 4.02
CA ARG A 76 1.18 9.79 3.05
C ARG A 76 2.50 9.57 2.31
N LYS A 77 2.44 9.13 1.06
CA LYS A 77 3.63 8.80 0.26
C LYS A 77 4.45 10.05 -0.06
N ARG A 78 5.44 10.41 0.77
CA ARG A 78 6.59 11.19 0.29
C ARG A 78 7.76 10.24 0.13
N SER A 79 8.37 10.28 -1.04
CA SER A 79 9.35 9.31 -1.53
C SER A 79 10.45 10.09 -2.24
N THR A 80 11.69 9.95 -1.79
CA THR A 80 12.86 10.22 -2.62
C THR A 80 13.14 8.96 -3.45
N ASN A 81 13.50 9.12 -4.73
CA ASN A 81 13.55 8.05 -5.75
C ASN A 81 14.64 6.97 -5.53
N ARG A 82 15.06 6.68 -4.30
CA ARG A 82 16.12 5.72 -3.94
C ARG A 82 15.69 4.67 -2.90
N ASN A 83 14.43 4.65 -2.50
CA ASN A 83 13.93 3.72 -1.48
C ASN A 83 13.75 2.31 -2.05
N VAL A 84 14.16 1.28 -1.29
CA VAL A 84 13.99 -0.12 -1.65
C VAL A 84 12.78 -0.70 -0.90
N PRO A 85 11.84 -1.38 -1.59
CA PRO A 85 10.69 -1.98 -0.93
C PRO A 85 11.12 -3.11 0.01
N PHE A 86 10.57 -3.11 1.23
CA PHE A 86 10.80 -4.13 2.24
C PHE A 86 9.45 -4.64 2.78
N ALA A 87 9.26 -5.95 2.78
CA ALA A 87 8.01 -6.57 3.21
C ALA A 87 8.27 -7.52 4.37
N VAL A 88 7.55 -7.33 5.47
CA VAL A 88 7.65 -8.16 6.68
C VAL A 88 6.28 -8.55 7.21
N LYS A 89 6.22 -9.70 7.89
CA LYS A 89 5.03 -10.15 8.60
C LYS A 89 5.13 -9.69 10.06
N LEU A 90 4.12 -8.96 10.52
CA LEU A 90 4.06 -8.41 11.86
C LEU A 90 2.80 -8.91 12.58
N LYS A 91 2.84 -8.91 13.92
CA LYS A 91 1.62 -9.05 14.72
C LYS A 91 0.74 -7.81 14.51
N LEU A 92 -0.57 -7.96 14.66
CA LEU A 92 -1.54 -6.85 14.50
C LEU A 92 -1.22 -5.70 15.46
N GLU A 93 -0.93 -6.01 16.72
CA GLU A 93 -0.54 -5.04 17.76
C GLU A 93 0.70 -4.24 17.35
N THR A 94 1.74 -4.93 16.87
CA THR A 94 2.98 -4.29 16.40
C THR A 94 2.72 -3.40 15.19
N ASN A 95 1.90 -3.87 14.24
CA ASN A 95 1.52 -3.07 13.08
C ASN A 95 0.80 -1.79 13.52
N ASN A 96 -0.18 -1.88 14.42
CA ASN A 96 -0.92 -0.71 14.92
C ASN A 96 -0.02 0.23 15.74
N ALA A 97 0.91 -0.32 16.54
CA ALA A 97 1.89 0.48 17.29
C ALA A 97 2.80 1.30 16.37
N ILE A 98 3.24 0.72 15.24
CA ILE A 98 4.05 1.45 14.25
C ILE A 98 3.26 2.62 13.65
N TYR A 99 1.97 2.44 13.34
CA TYR A 99 1.14 3.53 12.83
C TYR A 99 0.92 4.64 13.86
N ARG A 100 0.71 4.29 15.14
CA ARG A 100 0.59 5.28 16.21
C ARG A 100 1.88 6.06 16.38
N LEU A 101 3.03 5.38 16.44
CA LEU A 101 4.33 6.03 16.54
C LEU A 101 4.63 6.92 15.32
N ALA A 102 4.20 6.53 14.12
CA ALA A 102 4.33 7.36 12.94
C ALA A 102 3.53 8.67 13.06
N GLU A 103 2.36 8.63 13.70
CA GLU A 103 1.53 9.80 13.96
C GLU A 103 2.13 10.66 15.09
N ASP A 104 2.51 10.05 16.20
CA ASP A 104 3.07 10.75 17.37
C ASP A 104 4.42 11.45 17.07
N LEU A 105 5.22 10.86 16.16
CA LEU A 105 6.53 11.38 15.75
C LEU A 105 6.46 12.24 14.48
N ASP A 106 5.27 12.51 13.95
CA ASP A 106 5.05 13.22 12.69
C ASP A 106 5.85 12.65 11.51
N CYS A 107 6.05 11.32 11.50
CA CYS A 107 6.78 10.64 10.43
C CYS A 107 6.02 10.74 9.11
N THR A 108 6.74 11.08 8.05
CA THR A 108 6.12 11.18 6.72
C THR A 108 5.95 9.80 6.08
N ALA A 109 6.83 8.86 6.41
CA ALA A 109 6.77 7.47 5.95
C ALA A 109 6.90 6.50 7.13
N ILE A 110 6.19 5.38 7.06
CA ILE A 110 6.28 4.28 8.04
C ILE A 110 7.72 3.76 8.17
N ALA A 111 8.48 3.79 7.08
CA ALA A 111 9.88 3.40 7.07
C ALA A 111 10.72 4.23 8.04
N GLU A 112 10.42 5.52 8.24
CA GLU A 112 11.15 6.39 9.16
C GLU A 112 11.04 5.89 10.61
N VAL A 113 9.88 5.37 11.03
CA VAL A 113 9.72 4.77 12.37
C VAL A 113 10.64 3.56 12.53
N ILE A 114 10.78 2.75 11.47
CA ILE A 114 11.66 1.57 11.49
C ILE A 114 13.13 2.00 11.52
N GLU A 115 13.51 3.02 10.74
CA GLU A 115 14.87 3.56 10.72
C GLU A 115 15.27 4.18 12.07
N LEU A 116 14.36 4.92 12.72
CA LEU A 116 14.56 5.44 14.08
C LEU A 116 14.75 4.29 15.10
N ALA A 117 13.92 3.25 15.01
CA ALA A 117 14.05 2.08 15.87
C ALA A 117 15.38 1.34 15.66
N LEU A 118 15.86 1.25 14.41
CA LEU A 118 17.17 0.66 14.11
C LEU A 118 18.30 1.48 14.74
N GLY A 119 18.29 2.81 14.58
CA GLY A 119 19.31 3.68 15.20
C GLY A 119 19.36 3.54 16.73
N ALA A 120 18.20 3.42 17.38
CA ALA A 120 18.14 3.17 18.82
C ALA A 120 18.75 1.82 19.21
N LEU A 121 18.49 0.76 18.44
CA LEU A 121 19.07 -0.56 18.67
C LEU A 121 20.59 -0.58 18.44
N GLU A 122 21.07 0.12 17.41
CA GLU A 122 22.51 0.26 17.15
C GLU A 122 23.22 0.99 18.29
N GLN A 123 22.61 2.05 18.82
CA GLN A 123 23.12 2.77 19.97
C GLN A 123 23.18 1.88 21.22
N GLU A 124 22.12 1.10 21.51
CA GLU A 124 22.12 0.16 22.63
C GLU A 124 23.26 -0.87 22.52
N ILE A 125 23.50 -1.39 21.31
CA ILE A 125 24.59 -2.33 21.05
C ILE A 125 25.96 -1.65 21.26
N ALA A 126 26.11 -0.42 20.78
CA ALA A 126 27.34 0.37 20.97
C ALA A 126 27.63 0.65 22.46
N ASP A 127 26.58 0.89 23.25
CA ASP A 127 26.66 1.11 24.70
C ASP A 127 26.84 -0.19 25.50
N GLY A 128 26.95 -1.35 24.83
CA GLY A 128 27.15 -2.66 25.45
C GLY A 128 25.89 -3.25 26.10
N THR A 129 24.72 -2.66 25.81
CA THR A 129 23.43 -3.16 26.31
C THR A 129 22.87 -4.21 25.35
N ASN A 130 22.42 -5.36 25.87
CA ASN A 130 21.77 -6.38 25.05
C ASN A 130 20.30 -6.03 24.78
N PRO A 131 19.90 -5.68 23.54
CA PRO A 131 18.53 -5.23 23.25
C PRO A 131 17.48 -6.31 23.51
N ARG A 132 17.86 -7.59 23.41
CA ARG A 132 16.96 -8.71 23.68
C ARG A 132 16.58 -8.79 25.16
N GLU A 133 17.55 -8.59 26.06
CA GLU A 133 17.29 -8.62 27.49
C GLU A 133 16.47 -7.42 27.97
N ARG A 134 16.65 -6.27 27.35
CA ARG A 134 15.77 -5.12 27.59
C ARG A 134 14.34 -5.43 27.14
N ALA A 135 14.18 -6.00 25.94
CA ALA A 135 12.87 -6.33 25.40
C ALA A 135 12.13 -7.36 26.27
N THR A 136 12.82 -8.38 26.79
CA THR A 136 12.21 -9.34 27.73
C THR A 136 11.81 -8.68 29.05
N ARG A 137 12.65 -7.77 29.59
CA ARG A 137 12.32 -6.99 30.80
C ARG A 137 11.09 -6.10 30.59
N GLN A 138 11.00 -5.42 29.45
CA GLN A 138 9.84 -4.60 29.11
C GLN A 138 8.56 -5.43 28.95
N ALA A 139 8.65 -6.57 28.26
CA ALA A 139 7.51 -7.47 28.10
C ALA A 139 7.02 -8.03 29.45
N ALA A 140 7.94 -8.27 30.40
CA ALA A 140 7.60 -8.72 31.75
C ALA A 140 6.99 -7.61 32.63
N ALA A 141 7.33 -6.34 32.40
CA ALA A 141 6.81 -5.20 33.17
C ALA A 141 5.41 -4.73 32.74
N VAL A 142 4.93 -5.18 31.57
CA VAL A 142 3.60 -4.84 31.03
C VAL A 142 2.55 -5.90 31.40
N GLN A 143 2.96 -7.01 32.04
CA GLN A 143 2.08 -8.03 32.61
C GLN A 143 1.67 -7.65 34.04
#